data_AF-A0A3M1HXN1-F1
#
_entry.id   AF-A0A3M1HXN1-F1
#
_cell.length_a   1.000
_cell.length_b   1.000
_cell.length_c   1.000
_cell.angle_alpha   90.00
_cell.angle_beta   90.00
_cell.angle_gamma   90.00
#
_symmetry.space_group_name_H-M   'P 1'
#
loop_
_entity.id
_entity.type
_entity.pdbx_description
1 polymer ?
#
loop_
_entity_poly.entity_id
_entity_poly.type
_entity_poly.pdbx_seq_one_letter_code
_entity_poly.pdbx_strand_id
1 'polypeptide(L)'
;MIRFVYCIGWIYQRFVISKGDVVNRFLLSLVIPGTPVGKQRPRSGKWGVFYTPKKTKNYEALIKMTAANKMQEQGLEILDCPVYLIIRAFYPIPESWSKKKKALAESGDILPTVRPDLDNIEKAVLDGLQGVVFKDDKQVVEVLKRKVYTSTYPRIEVTVKDWTEIIF
;
A
#
# COMPACT_ATOMS: atom_id res chain seq x y z
N MET A 1 38.31 25.91 19.99
CA MET A 1 37.72 27.02 19.22
C MET A 1 36.77 26.38 18.18
N ILE A 2 35.47 26.56 18.38
CA ILE A 2 34.30 26.46 17.46
C ILE A 2 34.23 25.33 16.39
N ARG A 3 33.22 24.46 16.58
CA ARG A 3 32.40 23.59 15.69
C ARG A 3 32.61 23.62 14.16
N PHE A 4 32.52 22.44 13.53
CA PHE A 4 31.36 22.04 12.70
C PHE A 4 31.27 20.49 12.60
N VAL A 5 30.07 19.95 12.84
CA VAL A 5 29.71 18.54 12.67
C VAL A 5 28.93 18.44 11.36
N TYR A 6 29.40 17.64 10.41
CA TYR A 6 28.54 17.09 9.35
C TYR A 6 28.94 15.64 9.09
N CYS A 7 27.98 14.77 9.37
CA CYS A 7 28.03 13.32 9.25
C CYS A 7 27.58 12.94 7.84
N ILE A 8 28.49 12.42 7.00
CA ILE A 8 28.15 11.75 5.74
C ILE A 8 29.05 10.53 5.62
N GLY A 9 28.53 9.38 6.07
CA GLY A 9 29.17 8.09 5.90
C GLY A 9 28.08 7.07 5.57
N TRP A 10 27.87 6.80 4.29
CA TRP A 10 27.14 5.63 3.82
C TRP A 10 28.04 4.89 2.83
N ILE A 11 28.85 3.99 3.38
CA ILE A 11 29.57 2.96 2.64
C ILE A 11 28.58 1.80 2.52
N TYR A 12 28.01 1.58 1.33
CA TYR A 12 27.44 0.30 0.96
C TYR A 12 28.18 -0.21 -0.27
N GLN A 13 29.32 -0.83 -0.02
CA GLN A 13 30.02 -1.61 -1.02
C GLN A 13 29.77 -3.09 -0.75
N ARG A 14 29.27 -3.77 -1.79
CA ARG A 14 29.45 -5.20 -2.09
C ARG A 14 28.37 -6.17 -1.57
N PHE A 15 27.52 -6.64 -2.47
CA PHE A 15 27.25 -8.08 -2.58
C PHE A 15 27.31 -8.52 -4.05
N VAL A 16 27.97 -9.65 -4.24
CA VAL A 16 28.31 -10.29 -5.51
C VAL A 16 27.08 -11.00 -6.03
N ILE A 17 26.63 -10.70 -7.25
CA ILE A 17 25.66 -11.55 -7.95
C ILE A 17 26.46 -12.62 -8.69
N SER A 18 26.46 -13.85 -8.19
CA SER A 18 26.94 -15.00 -8.94
C SER A 18 26.02 -15.25 -10.13
N LYS A 19 26.61 -15.44 -11.30
CA LYS A 19 25.91 -15.88 -12.52
C LYS A 19 25.24 -17.23 -12.26
N GLY A 20 23.92 -17.28 -12.17
CA GLY A 20 23.18 -18.55 -12.13
C GLY A 20 21.75 -18.49 -11.59
N ASP A 21 21.38 -17.46 -10.83
CA ASP A 21 20.10 -17.53 -10.11
C ASP A 21 18.95 -17.04 -10.98
N VAL A 22 18.04 -17.98 -11.29
CA VAL A 22 16.72 -17.72 -11.86
C VAL A 22 15.98 -16.84 -10.86
N VAL A 23 16.02 -15.52 -11.08
CA VAL A 23 15.33 -14.55 -10.22
C VAL A 23 13.84 -14.79 -10.41
N ASN A 24 13.24 -15.60 -9.54
CA ASN A 24 11.79 -15.71 -9.44
C ASN A 24 11.28 -14.35 -9.04
N ARG A 25 10.74 -13.60 -10.01
CA ARG A 25 10.27 -12.24 -9.79
C ARG A 25 8.91 -12.27 -9.10
N PHE A 26 8.87 -12.24 -7.77
CA PHE A 26 7.62 -12.10 -7.05
C PHE A 26 7.09 -10.67 -7.25
N LEU A 27 6.07 -10.56 -8.10
CA LEU A 27 5.36 -9.32 -8.36
C LEU A 27 3.85 -9.56 -8.32
N LEU A 28 3.23 -9.18 -7.21
CA LEU A 28 1.78 -9.22 -7.07
C LEU A 28 1.20 -7.81 -7.28
N SER A 29 0.30 -7.66 -8.26
CA SER A 29 -0.43 -6.42 -8.49
C SER A 29 -1.93 -6.62 -8.26
N LEU A 30 -2.48 -5.84 -7.32
CA LEU A 30 -3.85 -5.90 -6.88
C LEU A 30 -4.58 -4.59 -7.20
N VAL A 31 -5.84 -4.72 -7.63
CA VAL A 31 -6.75 -3.59 -7.80
C VAL A 31 -7.98 -3.85 -6.94
N ILE A 32 -8.15 -3.05 -5.90
CA ILE A 32 -9.27 -3.14 -4.97
C ILE A 32 -10.28 -2.06 -5.34
N PRO A 33 -11.45 -2.42 -5.91
CA PRO A 33 -12.42 -1.44 -6.36
C PRO A 33 -13.09 -0.73 -5.19
N GLY A 34 -13.53 0.51 -5.43
CA GLY A 34 -14.28 1.32 -4.48
C GLY A 34 -13.47 2.46 -3.87
N THR A 35 -14.18 3.36 -3.18
CA THR A 35 -13.54 4.49 -2.48
C THR A 35 -12.57 3.98 -1.43
N PRO A 36 -11.32 4.47 -1.38
CA PRO A 36 -10.35 4.07 -0.37
C PRO A 36 -10.93 4.16 1.04
N VAL A 37 -10.83 3.07 1.80
CA VAL A 37 -11.27 2.99 3.20
C VAL A 37 -10.06 2.71 4.07
N GLY A 38 -9.81 3.59 5.04
CA GLY A 38 -8.78 3.38 6.03
C GLY A 38 -9.30 2.58 7.22
N LYS A 39 -8.40 1.93 7.94
CA LYS A 39 -8.71 1.26 9.20
C LYS A 39 -9.21 2.28 10.21
N GLN A 40 -10.43 2.08 10.70
CA GLN A 40 -10.98 2.88 11.77
C GLN A 40 -10.54 2.33 13.12
N ARG A 41 -10.29 3.20 14.09
CA ARG A 41 -10.01 2.78 15.47
C ARG A 41 -11.21 2.01 16.05
N PRO A 42 -10.98 0.99 16.92
CA PRO A 42 -12.06 0.31 17.62
C PRO A 42 -12.98 1.31 18.32
N ARG A 43 -14.28 1.10 18.21
CA ARG A 43 -15.29 1.94 18.87
C ARG A 43 -15.79 1.25 20.12
N SER A 44 -16.09 2.02 21.16
CA SER A 44 -16.78 1.54 22.34
C SER A 44 -18.23 1.22 22.00
N GLY A 45 -18.63 -0.04 22.14
CA GLY A 45 -20.01 -0.50 22.10
C GLY A 45 -20.71 -0.35 23.43
N LYS A 46 -21.95 -0.89 23.51
CA LYS A 46 -22.66 -1.00 24.78
C LYS A 46 -21.82 -1.83 25.76
N TRP A 47 -21.84 -1.45 27.03
CA TRP A 47 -21.17 -2.19 28.12
C TRP A 47 -19.64 -2.24 28.02
N GLY A 48 -19.00 -1.28 27.33
CA GLY A 48 -17.53 -1.22 27.25
C GLY A 48 -16.89 -2.20 26.26
N VAL A 49 -17.69 -2.92 25.47
CA VAL A 49 -17.17 -3.87 24.46
C VAL A 49 -16.64 -3.09 23.25
N PHE A 50 -15.35 -3.17 22.99
CA PHE A 50 -14.76 -2.56 21.80
C PHE A 50 -15.05 -3.40 20.55
N TYR A 51 -15.42 -2.74 19.45
CA TYR A 51 -15.65 -3.41 18.18
C TYR A 51 -15.02 -2.65 17.00
N THR A 52 -14.47 -3.39 16.05
CA THR A 52 -14.06 -2.83 14.76
C THR A 52 -15.30 -2.54 13.91
N PRO A 53 -15.44 -1.32 13.36
CA PRO A 53 -16.58 -0.98 12.50
C PRO A 53 -16.74 -1.94 11.31
N LYS A 54 -18.00 -2.26 10.97
CA LYS A 54 -18.35 -3.18 9.87
C LYS A 54 -17.71 -2.75 8.53
N LYS A 55 -17.60 -1.45 8.28
CA LYS A 55 -16.99 -0.90 7.06
C LYS A 55 -15.52 -1.31 6.93
N THR A 56 -14.75 -1.26 8.01
CA THR A 56 -13.34 -1.69 8.03
C THR A 56 -13.24 -3.19 7.82
N LYS A 57 -14.02 -4.00 8.56
CA LYS A 57 -14.01 -5.46 8.41
C LYS A 57 -14.34 -5.92 6.98
N ASN A 58 -15.36 -5.33 6.37
CA ASN A 58 -15.75 -5.65 5.00
C ASN A 58 -14.66 -5.28 3.99
N TYR A 59 -13.96 -4.17 4.23
CA TYR A 59 -12.91 -3.72 3.34
C TYR A 59 -11.65 -4.59 3.45
N GLU A 60 -11.25 -4.95 4.67
CA GLU A 60 -10.16 -5.91 4.93
C GLU A 60 -10.48 -7.28 4.30
N ALA A 61 -11.72 -7.76 4.42
CA ALA A 61 -12.17 -9.00 3.78
C ALA A 61 -12.14 -8.93 2.25
N LEU A 62 -12.51 -7.78 1.66
CA LEU A 62 -12.41 -7.55 0.23
C LEU A 62 -10.95 -7.63 -0.25
N ILE A 63 -10.03 -6.92 0.42
CA ILE A 63 -8.59 -6.94 0.12
C ILE A 63 -8.08 -8.39 0.18
N LYS A 64 -8.41 -9.10 1.26
CA LYS A 64 -8.00 -10.48 1.48
C LYS A 64 -8.47 -11.42 0.36
N MET A 65 -9.74 -11.31 -0.03
CA MET A 65 -10.31 -12.12 -1.11
C MET A 65 -9.66 -11.78 -2.46
N THR A 66 -9.49 -10.49 -2.77
CA THR A 66 -8.82 -10.06 -4.00
C THR A 66 -7.38 -10.57 -4.07
N ALA A 67 -6.64 -10.50 -2.96
CA ALA A 67 -5.28 -11.01 -2.86
C ALA A 67 -5.21 -12.53 -3.03
N ALA A 68 -6.06 -13.29 -2.32
CA ALA A 68 -6.08 -14.75 -2.40
C ALA A 68 -6.38 -15.25 -3.81
N ASN A 69 -7.37 -14.65 -4.49
CA ASN A 69 -7.70 -14.98 -5.87
C ASN A 69 -6.52 -14.71 -6.80
N LYS A 70 -5.82 -13.59 -6.64
CA LYS A 70 -4.69 -13.22 -7.49
C LYS A 70 -3.47 -14.10 -7.25
N MET A 71 -3.18 -14.45 -5.99
CA MET A 71 -2.12 -15.40 -5.63
C MET A 71 -2.38 -16.76 -6.27
N GLN A 72 -3.62 -17.25 -6.20
CA GLN A 72 -4.01 -18.52 -6.82
C GLN A 72 -3.91 -18.47 -8.35
N GLU A 73 -4.41 -17.39 -8.97
CA GLU A 73 -4.34 -17.18 -10.44
C GLU A 73 -2.89 -17.21 -10.95
N GLN A 74 -1.96 -16.63 -10.18
CA GLN A 74 -0.55 -16.55 -10.54
C GLN A 74 0.28 -17.75 -10.04
N GLY A 75 -0.32 -18.68 -9.28
CA GLY A 75 0.39 -19.80 -8.66
C GLY A 75 1.48 -19.38 -7.69
N LEU A 76 1.29 -18.25 -7.00
CA LEU A 76 2.26 -17.68 -6.07
C LEU A 76 2.12 -18.29 -4.67
N GLU A 77 3.27 -18.46 -4.01
CA GLU A 77 3.32 -18.87 -2.61
C GLU A 77 3.46 -17.66 -1.68
N ILE A 78 3.06 -17.82 -0.42
CA ILE A 78 3.18 -16.78 0.60
C ILE A 78 4.66 -16.40 0.81
N LEU A 79 4.95 -15.11 0.85
CA LEU A 79 6.30 -14.60 1.06
C LEU A 79 6.79 -14.83 2.49
N ASP A 80 8.01 -15.33 2.61
CA ASP A 80 8.77 -15.47 3.87
C ASP A 80 10.08 -14.66 3.87
N CYS A 81 10.08 -13.55 3.13
CA CYS A 81 11.20 -12.64 2.95
C CYS A 81 10.79 -11.20 3.29
N PRO A 82 11.74 -10.24 3.33
CA PRO A 82 11.42 -8.82 3.38
C PRO A 82 10.63 -8.38 2.13
N VAL A 83 9.64 -7.51 2.34
CA VAL A 83 8.66 -7.11 1.33
C VAL A 83 8.69 -5.60 1.13
N TYR A 84 8.56 -5.20 -0.13
CA TYR A 84 8.30 -3.82 -0.52
C TYR A 84 6.88 -3.63 -1.05
N LEU A 85 6.25 -2.55 -0.61
CA LEU A 85 4.86 -2.26 -0.89
C LEU A 85 4.69 -0.90 -1.58
N ILE A 86 3.96 -0.87 -2.70
CA ILE A 86 3.48 0.36 -3.32
C ILE A 86 1.97 0.44 -3.15
N ILE A 87 1.47 1.55 -2.63
CA ILE A 87 0.03 1.83 -2.46
C ILE A 87 -0.34 3.11 -3.20
N ARG A 88 -1.27 3.02 -4.15
CA ARG A 88 -1.86 4.19 -4.82
C ARG A 88 -3.35 4.22 -4.55
N ALA A 89 -3.80 5.22 -3.81
CA ALA A 89 -5.21 5.41 -3.48
C ALA A 89 -5.83 6.44 -4.44
N PHE A 90 -6.80 6.00 -5.25
CA PHE A 90 -7.49 6.81 -6.25
C PHE A 90 -8.84 7.28 -5.73
N TYR A 91 -9.01 8.60 -5.70
CA TYR A 91 -10.24 9.28 -5.26
C TYR A 91 -10.98 9.87 -6.46
N PRO A 92 -12.32 9.88 -6.47
CA PRO A 92 -13.06 10.50 -7.55
C PRO A 92 -12.84 12.01 -7.51
N ILE A 93 -12.76 12.63 -8.69
CA ILE A 93 -12.75 14.09 -8.79
C ILE A 93 -14.16 14.62 -8.45
N PRO A 94 -14.31 15.60 -7.53
CA PRO A 94 -15.62 16.13 -7.21
C PRO A 94 -16.33 16.72 -8.44
N GLU A 95 -17.58 16.31 -8.65
CA GLU A 95 -18.36 16.73 -9.82
C GLU A 95 -18.60 18.24 -9.85
N SER A 96 -18.72 18.87 -8.68
CA SER A 96 -18.93 20.31 -8.51
C SER A 96 -17.73 21.18 -8.88
N TRP A 97 -16.55 20.59 -9.11
CA TRP A 97 -15.37 21.37 -9.49
C TRP A 97 -15.46 21.91 -10.91
N SER A 98 -14.87 23.10 -11.12
CA SER A 98 -14.77 23.70 -12.44
C SER A 98 -13.92 22.84 -13.39
N LYS A 99 -14.17 22.93 -14.71
CA LYS A 99 -13.41 22.17 -15.73
C LYS A 99 -11.89 22.34 -15.58
N LYS A 100 -11.42 23.57 -15.33
CA LYS A 100 -10.01 23.88 -15.09
C LYS A 100 -9.46 23.09 -13.89
N LYS A 101 -10.20 23.08 -12.77
CA LYS A 101 -9.76 22.38 -11.57
C LYS A 101 -9.80 20.85 -11.74
N LYS A 102 -10.75 20.32 -12.51
CA LYS A 102 -10.78 18.90 -12.88
C LYS A 102 -9.54 18.50 -13.70
N ALA A 103 -9.17 19.29 -14.71
CA ALA A 103 -7.97 19.03 -15.50
C ALA A 103 -6.67 19.05 -14.67
N LEU A 104 -6.56 19.98 -13.70
CA LEU A 104 -5.44 20.01 -12.75
C LEU A 104 -5.41 18.79 -11.81
N ALA A 105 -6.58 18.25 -11.45
CA ALA A 105 -6.66 17.02 -10.66
C ALA A 105 -6.28 15.77 -11.48
N GLU A 106 -6.66 15.72 -12.76
CA GLU A 106 -6.33 14.62 -13.67
C GLU A 106 -4.84 14.55 -14.02
N SER A 107 -4.20 15.71 -14.21
CA SER A 107 -2.76 15.83 -14.43
C SER A 107 -1.92 15.56 -13.17
N GLY A 108 -2.54 15.61 -11.99
CA GLY A 108 -1.86 15.39 -10.70
C GLY A 108 -1.26 16.65 -10.08
N ASP A 109 -1.49 17.83 -10.65
CA ASP A 109 -1.10 19.12 -10.09
C ASP A 109 -1.87 19.43 -8.78
N ILE A 110 -3.10 18.93 -8.67
CA ILE A 110 -3.89 18.97 -7.44
C ILE A 110 -4.03 17.53 -6.91
N LEU A 111 -3.67 17.34 -5.64
CA LEU A 111 -3.75 16.04 -4.97
C LEU A 111 -4.92 15.98 -3.96
N PRO A 112 -5.48 14.79 -3.67
CA PRO A 112 -6.56 14.65 -2.71
C PRO A 112 -6.07 14.87 -1.28
N THR A 113 -6.59 15.89 -0.63
CA THR A 113 -6.39 16.19 0.80
C THR A 113 -7.60 15.79 1.64
N VAL A 114 -8.20 14.65 1.32
CA VAL A 114 -9.40 14.10 1.98
C VAL A 114 -9.08 12.86 2.80
N ARG A 115 -9.90 12.55 3.81
CA ARG A 115 -9.83 11.28 4.55
C ARG A 115 -10.21 10.10 3.65
N PRO A 116 -9.76 8.86 3.97
CA PRO A 116 -8.88 8.46 5.08
C PRO A 116 -7.41 8.90 4.90
N ASP A 117 -6.68 9.03 6.00
CA ASP A 117 -5.23 9.32 6.00
C ASP A 117 -4.41 8.15 5.41
N LEU A 118 -3.21 8.43 4.90
CA LEU A 118 -2.39 7.43 4.20
C LEU A 118 -1.97 6.26 5.10
N ASP A 119 -1.68 6.53 6.38
CA ASP A 119 -1.38 5.52 7.40
C ASP A 119 -2.56 4.59 7.67
N ASN A 120 -3.78 5.11 7.71
CA ASN A 120 -4.98 4.31 7.91
C ASN A 120 -5.29 3.45 6.68
N ILE A 121 -4.99 3.94 5.47
CA ILE A 121 -5.11 3.17 4.23
C ILE A 121 -4.08 2.03 4.23
N GLU A 122 -2.82 2.35 4.49
CA GLU A 122 -1.74 1.37 4.62
C GLU A 122 -2.10 0.29 5.63
N LYS A 123 -2.59 0.69 6.82
CA LYS A 123 -2.99 -0.28 7.85
C LYS A 123 -4.04 -1.26 7.34
N ALA A 124 -5.09 -0.77 6.68
CA ALA A 124 -6.14 -1.63 6.11
C ALA A 124 -5.60 -2.58 5.01
N VAL A 125 -4.63 -2.12 4.21
CA VAL A 125 -3.95 -2.96 3.22
C VAL A 125 -3.13 -4.03 3.93
N LEU A 126 -2.28 -3.67 4.89
CA LEU A 126 -1.45 -4.62 5.64
C LEU A 126 -2.31 -5.69 6.33
N ASP A 127 -3.35 -5.29 7.06
CA ASP A 127 -4.28 -6.22 7.73
C ASP A 127 -4.99 -7.16 6.73
N GLY A 128 -5.30 -6.68 5.52
CA GLY A 128 -5.94 -7.47 4.48
C GLY A 128 -5.00 -8.45 3.76
N LEU A 129 -3.71 -8.12 3.65
CA LEU A 129 -2.70 -8.96 2.99
C LEU A 129 -2.02 -9.96 3.93
N GLN A 130 -2.01 -9.68 5.24
CA GLN A 130 -1.40 -10.54 6.24
C GLN A 130 -2.01 -11.95 6.26
N GLY A 131 -1.14 -12.96 6.26
CA GLY A 131 -1.51 -14.37 6.20
C GLY A 131 -2.00 -14.84 4.83
N VAL A 132 -1.96 -13.97 3.80
CA VAL A 132 -2.28 -14.32 2.41
C VAL A 132 -1.08 -14.09 1.50
N VAL A 133 -0.50 -12.90 1.52
CA VAL A 133 0.63 -12.52 0.65
C VAL A 133 1.95 -12.65 1.38
N PHE A 134 1.99 -12.28 2.66
CA PHE A 134 3.13 -12.45 3.58
C PHE A 134 2.61 -12.91 4.94
N LYS A 135 3.45 -13.54 5.76
CA LYS A 135 3.02 -14.13 7.04
C LYS A 135 2.68 -13.06 8.09
N ASP A 136 3.46 -11.99 8.13
CA ASP A 136 3.43 -10.99 9.20
C ASP A 136 3.76 -9.60 8.63
N ASP A 137 3.09 -8.54 9.11
CA ASP A 137 3.29 -7.17 8.61
C ASP A 137 4.69 -6.63 8.91
N LYS A 138 5.38 -7.20 9.90
CA LYS A 138 6.81 -6.92 10.17
C LYS A 138 7.75 -7.24 9.00
N GLN A 139 7.31 -8.05 8.03
CA GLN A 139 8.09 -8.33 6.82
C GLN A 139 8.13 -7.13 5.87
N VAL A 140 7.21 -6.17 6.01
CA VAL A 140 7.17 -4.98 5.14
C VAL A 140 8.21 -3.98 5.63
N VAL A 141 9.31 -3.87 4.89
CA VAL A 141 10.48 -3.05 5.26
C VAL A 141 10.45 -1.66 4.65
N GLU A 142 9.69 -1.47 3.57
CA GLU A 142 9.52 -0.17 2.93
C GLU A 142 8.16 -0.07 2.24
N VAL A 143 7.54 1.11 2.35
CA VAL A 143 6.23 1.41 1.78
C VAL A 143 6.25 2.75 1.05
N LEU A 144 5.93 2.73 -0.24
CA LEU A 144 5.66 3.94 -1.02
C LEU A 144 4.15 4.12 -1.18
N LYS A 145 3.60 5.22 -0.64
CA LYS A 145 2.16 5.45 -0.63
C LYS A 145 1.79 6.87 -1.07
N ARG A 146 0.78 6.99 -1.93
CA ARG A 146 0.25 8.29 -2.41
C ARG A 146 -1.24 8.29 -2.65
N LYS A 147 -1.86 9.46 -2.49
CA LYS A 147 -3.24 9.73 -2.92
C LYS A 147 -3.22 10.43 -4.26
N VAL A 148 -4.16 10.08 -5.13
CA VAL A 148 -4.32 10.69 -6.45
C VAL A 148 -5.80 10.82 -6.76
N TYR A 149 -6.14 11.78 -7.61
CA TYR A 149 -7.47 11.84 -8.19
C TYR A 149 -7.58 10.92 -9.41
N THR A 150 -8.80 10.54 -9.77
CA THR A 150 -9.10 9.75 -10.96
C THR A 150 -10.41 10.20 -11.59
N SER A 151 -10.44 10.19 -12.92
CA SER A 151 -11.63 10.43 -13.74
C SER A 151 -12.39 9.14 -14.07
N THR A 152 -11.83 7.96 -13.77
CA THR A 152 -12.45 6.67 -14.09
C THR A 152 -13.31 6.16 -12.94
N TYR A 153 -12.72 5.44 -11.99
CA TYR A 153 -13.42 4.91 -10.83
C TYR A 153 -12.46 4.84 -9.64
N PRO A 154 -12.98 5.05 -8.41
CA PRO A 154 -12.16 5.00 -7.22
C PRO A 154 -11.70 3.56 -6.93
N ARG A 155 -10.46 3.44 -6.48
CA ARG A 155 -9.81 2.15 -6.19
C ARG A 155 -8.57 2.35 -5.34
N ILE A 156 -8.05 1.26 -4.79
CA ILE A 156 -6.68 1.18 -4.34
C ILE A 156 -5.93 0.23 -5.26
N GLU A 157 -4.78 0.66 -5.76
CA GLU A 157 -3.83 -0.21 -6.42
C GLU A 157 -2.71 -0.53 -5.44
N VAL A 158 -2.41 -1.82 -5.28
CA VAL A 158 -1.35 -2.31 -4.41
C VAL A 158 -0.39 -3.16 -5.22
N THR A 159 0.91 -2.87 -5.12
CA THR A 159 1.96 -3.72 -5.68
C THR A 159 2.83 -4.23 -4.56
N VAL A 160 3.04 -5.55 -4.53
CA VAL A 160 3.91 -6.24 -3.57
C VAL A 160 5.08 -6.82 -4.33
N LYS A 161 6.29 -6.61 -3.81
CA LYS A 161 7.54 -7.13 -4.38
C LYS A 161 8.39 -7.79 -3.30
N ASP A 162 9.15 -8.81 -3.69
CA ASP A 162 10.31 -9.24 -2.92
C ASP A 162 11.34 -8.10 -2.86
N TRP A 163 11.92 -7.87 -1.68
CA TRP A 163 12.95 -6.86 -1.48
C TRP A 163 14.21 -7.08 -2.34
N THR A 164 14.59 -8.35 -2.57
CA THR A 164 15.78 -8.73 -3.33
C THR A 164 15.73 -8.31 -4.80
N GLU A 165 14.54 -7.96 -5.31
CA GLU A 165 14.31 -7.52 -6.68
C GLU A 165 14.33 -6.00 -6.85
N ILE A 166 14.52 -5.25 -5.77
CA ILE A 166 14.60 -3.80 -5.84
C ILE A 166 16.02 -3.42 -6.23
N ILE A 167 16.18 -3.06 -7.50
CA ILE A 167 17.39 -2.43 -8.00
C ILE A 167 17.30 -0.94 -7.66
N PHE A 168 18.18 -0.46 -6.78
CA PHE A 168 18.33 0.95 -6.41
C PHE A 168 19.28 1.67 -7.38
#